data_AF-A0A0C9TIF3-F1
#
_entry.id   AF-A0A0C9TIF3-F1
#
_cell.length_a   1.000
_cell.length_b   1.000
_cell.length_c   1.000
_cell.angle_alpha   90.00
_cell.angle_beta   90.00
_cell.angle_gamma   90.00
#
_symmetry.space_group_name_H-M   'P 1'
#
loop_
_entity.id
_entity.type
_entity.pdbx_description
1 polymer ?
#
loop_
_entity_poly.entity_id
_entity_poly.type
_entity_poly.pdbx_seq_one_letter_code
_entity_poly.pdbx_strand_id
1 'polypeptide(L)'
;MENYNLRELTEAYPSDPSMYSPTQEELEWLNKRISIQDEGELKKYALKIQAEGLVIRLSLPLPREIHFHFVDTPDNDKLNSDPLYSFKVGKHPAYKDALALGKDRPGSIYFEMGCCSGNDVRKVVSDGYPIENVIGSDPEEEFWKIGHNFFRTSTETFPVPFLAGDVFNPSFLS
;
A
#
# COMPACT_ATOMS: atom_id res chain seq x y z
N MET A 1 16.52 -1.45 22.44
CA MET A 1 15.09 -1.64 22.17
C MET A 1 14.79 -3.07 22.59
N GLU A 2 13.82 -3.26 23.48
CA GLU A 2 13.39 -4.60 23.91
C GLU A 2 13.11 -5.45 22.67
N ASN A 3 13.58 -6.70 22.70
CA ASN A 3 13.31 -7.70 21.68
C ASN A 3 11.80 -7.95 21.66
N TYR A 4 11.05 -7.12 20.94
CA TYR A 4 9.66 -7.43 20.66
C TYR A 4 9.65 -8.73 19.87
N ASN A 5 9.06 -9.77 20.46
CA ASN A 5 8.82 -11.01 19.78
C ASN A 5 7.85 -10.71 18.63
N LEU A 6 8.32 -10.84 17.37
CA LEU A 6 7.51 -10.60 16.16
C LEU A 6 6.21 -11.42 16.16
N ARG A 7 6.21 -12.56 16.86
CA ARG A 7 5.03 -13.39 17.08
C ARG A 7 4.03 -12.77 18.05
N GLU A 8 4.49 -12.18 19.16
CA GLU A 8 3.61 -11.48 20.10
C GLU A 8 3.03 -10.20 19.48
N LEU A 9 3.80 -9.49 18.65
CA LEU A 9 3.32 -8.31 17.92
C LEU A 9 2.25 -8.67 16.88
N THR A 10 2.43 -9.75 16.13
CA THR A 10 1.43 -10.23 15.16
C THR A 10 0.17 -10.75 15.83
N GLU A 11 0.27 -11.25 17.07
CA GLU A 11 -0.88 -11.67 17.88
C GLU A 11 -1.60 -10.47 18.54
N ALA A 12 -0.87 -9.41 18.92
CA ALA A 12 -1.43 -8.22 19.59
C ALA A 12 -2.04 -7.19 18.62
N TYR A 13 -1.41 -6.96 17.47
CA TYR A 13 -1.85 -5.95 16.48
C TYR A 13 -3.29 -6.10 15.97
N PRO A 14 -3.83 -7.32 15.74
CA PRO A 14 -5.20 -7.53 15.31
C PRO A 14 -6.27 -7.18 16.36
N SER A 15 -5.88 -6.88 17.60
CA SER A 15 -6.80 -6.75 18.73
C SER A 15 -7.25 -5.31 19.03
N ASP A 16 -6.59 -4.28 18.47
CA ASP A 16 -7.00 -2.88 18.64
C ASP A 16 -8.07 -2.50 17.60
N PRO A 17 -9.34 -2.27 18.00
CA PRO A 17 -10.41 -1.93 17.07
C PRO A 17 -10.21 -0.59 16.36
N SER A 18 -9.39 0.31 16.90
CA SER A 18 -9.14 1.64 16.34
C SER A 18 -8.21 1.63 15.12
N MET A 19 -7.51 0.51 14.89
CA MET A 19 -6.63 0.29 13.74
C MET A 19 -7.42 -0.03 12.44
N TYR A 20 -8.72 -0.27 12.55
CA TYR A 20 -9.62 -0.47 11.41
C TYR A 20 -10.73 0.58 11.40
N SER A 21 -10.56 1.62 10.59
CA SER A 21 -11.52 2.73 10.43
C SER A 21 -11.59 3.24 8.99
N PRO A 22 -11.88 2.37 8.00
CA PRO A 22 -12.01 2.82 6.61
C PRO A 22 -13.16 3.82 6.47
N THR A 23 -12.97 4.78 5.58
CA THR A 23 -14.05 5.65 5.10
C THR A 23 -15.06 4.84 4.27
N GLN A 24 -16.25 5.41 4.06
CA GLN A 24 -17.27 4.79 3.19
C GLN A 24 -16.74 4.51 1.78
N GLU A 25 -15.95 5.43 1.21
CA GLU A 25 -15.34 5.27 -0.11
C GLU A 25 -14.33 4.10 -0.13
N GLU A 26 -13.49 4.00 0.91
CA GLU A 26 -12.53 2.90 1.03
C GLU A 26 -13.25 1.56 1.20
N LEU A 27 -14.33 1.48 1.99
CA LEU A 27 -15.16 0.27 2.11
C LEU A 27 -15.78 -0.14 0.76
N GLU A 28 -16.36 0.80 0.03
CA GLU A 28 -16.93 0.54 -1.29
C GLU A 28 -15.87 0.07 -2.30
N TRP A 29 -14.68 0.64 -2.22
CA TRP A 29 -13.55 0.24 -3.06
C TRP A 29 -13.05 -1.18 -2.69
N LEU A 30 -12.91 -1.48 -1.39
CA LEU A 30 -12.54 -2.81 -0.90
C LEU A 30 -13.56 -3.87 -1.31
N ASN A 31 -14.85 -3.60 -1.11
CA ASN A 31 -15.93 -4.56 -1.44
C ASN A 31 -15.97 -4.93 -2.93
N LYS A 32 -15.53 -4.01 -3.81
CA LYS A 32 -15.43 -4.26 -5.26
C LYS A 32 -14.19 -5.10 -5.63
N ARG A 33 -13.15 -5.08 -4.80
CA ARG A 33 -11.83 -5.66 -5.12
C ARG A 33 -11.54 -6.95 -4.39
N ILE A 34 -11.98 -7.03 -3.13
CA ILE A 34 -11.78 -8.15 -2.25
C ILE A 34 -13.10 -8.92 -2.23
N SER A 35 -13.06 -10.22 -2.55
CA SER A 35 -14.25 -11.09 -2.55
C SER A 35 -14.77 -11.41 -1.14
N ILE A 36 -14.67 -10.49 -0.18
CA ILE A 36 -15.15 -10.62 1.20
C ILE A 36 -16.30 -9.62 1.36
N GLN A 37 -17.52 -10.12 1.49
CA GLN A 37 -18.74 -9.29 1.61
C GLN A 37 -19.16 -9.03 3.06
N ASP A 38 -18.68 -9.86 3.99
CA ASP A 38 -18.91 -9.67 5.42
C ASP A 38 -17.87 -8.68 5.98
N GLU A 39 -18.35 -7.56 6.52
CA GLU A 39 -17.48 -6.50 7.04
C GLU A 39 -16.65 -6.96 8.24
N GLY A 40 -17.18 -7.85 9.07
CA GLY A 40 -16.47 -8.41 10.22
C GLY A 40 -15.29 -9.27 9.79
N GLU A 41 -15.48 -10.11 8.76
CA GLU A 41 -14.42 -10.90 8.15
C GLU A 41 -13.43 -10.04 7.38
N LEU A 42 -13.89 -8.99 6.69
CA LEU A 42 -13.01 -8.02 6.01
C LEU A 42 -12.10 -7.31 7.02
N LYS A 43 -12.66 -6.86 8.16
CA LYS A 43 -11.91 -6.23 9.24
C LYS A 43 -10.84 -7.17 9.80
N LYS A 44 -11.20 -8.41 10.16
CA LYS A 44 -10.25 -9.40 10.67
C LYS A 44 -9.14 -9.69 9.67
N TYR A 45 -9.51 -9.86 8.41
CA TYR A 45 -8.56 -10.10 7.33
C TYR A 45 -7.62 -8.93 7.14
N ALA A 46 -8.14 -7.70 7.08
CA ALA A 46 -7.33 -6.51 6.89
C ALA A 46 -6.31 -6.31 8.02
N LEU A 47 -6.75 -6.43 9.27
CA LEU A 47 -5.90 -6.31 10.44
C LEU A 47 -4.80 -7.38 10.49
N LYS A 48 -5.12 -8.61 10.09
CA LYS A 48 -4.13 -9.69 9.98
C LYS A 48 -3.03 -9.34 8.99
N ILE A 49 -3.37 -8.95 7.76
CA ILE A 49 -2.37 -8.65 6.73
C ILE A 49 -1.58 -7.38 7.08
N GLN A 50 -2.21 -6.40 7.74
CA GLN A 50 -1.51 -5.21 8.22
C GLN A 50 -0.49 -5.55 9.31
N ALA A 51 -0.77 -6.53 10.18
CA ALA A 51 0.20 -7.05 11.14
C ALA A 51 1.40 -7.71 10.43
N GLU A 52 1.17 -8.47 9.35
CA GLU A 52 2.24 -9.06 8.53
C GLU A 52 3.12 -7.96 7.89
N GLY A 53 2.51 -6.91 7.34
CA GLY A 53 3.22 -5.75 6.80
C GLY A 53 4.05 -5.00 7.85
N LEU A 54 3.53 -4.88 9.08
CA LEU A 54 4.27 -4.25 10.17
C LEU A 54 5.51 -5.06 10.57
N VAL A 55 5.43 -6.39 10.58
CA VAL A 55 6.60 -7.25 10.85
C VAL A 55 7.71 -7.00 9.84
N ILE A 56 7.38 -6.90 8.56
CA ILE A 56 8.34 -6.54 7.51
C ILE A 56 8.95 -5.18 7.85
N ARG A 57 8.13 -4.15 8.08
CA ARG A 57 8.62 -2.80 8.40
C ARG A 57 9.58 -2.73 9.59
N LEU A 58 9.31 -3.51 10.64
CA LEU A 58 10.13 -3.56 11.86
C LEU A 58 11.41 -4.39 11.69
N SER A 59 11.43 -5.31 10.72
CA SER A 59 12.60 -6.14 10.42
C SER A 59 13.63 -5.44 9.52
N LEU A 60 13.25 -4.35 8.86
CA LEU A 60 14.10 -3.62 7.93
C LEU A 60 15.10 -2.70 8.65
N PRO A 61 16.38 -2.67 8.22
CA PRO A 61 17.42 -1.80 8.78
C PRO A 61 17.34 -0.37 8.21
N LEU A 62 16.14 0.22 8.18
CA LEU A 62 15.95 1.55 7.62
C LEU A 62 16.44 2.64 8.59
N PRO A 63 17.19 3.66 8.11
CA PRO A 63 17.48 4.86 8.90
C PRO A 63 16.16 5.46 9.40
N ARG A 64 16.14 5.88 10.67
CA ARG A 64 14.94 6.47 11.29
C ARG A 64 14.49 7.74 10.57
N GLU A 65 15.38 8.36 9.82
CA GLU A 65 15.24 9.64 9.13
C GLU A 65 14.59 9.51 7.74
N ILE A 66 14.51 8.30 7.18
CA ILE A 66 13.60 8.03 6.04
C ILE A 66 12.22 7.75 6.65
N HIS A 67 11.57 8.83 7.08
CA HIS A 67 10.15 8.82 7.41
C HIS A 67 9.37 8.55 6.13
N PHE A 68 9.22 7.27 5.77
CA PHE A 68 7.96 6.91 5.13
C PHE A 68 6.86 7.37 6.09
N HIS A 69 5.83 8.05 5.58
CA HIS A 69 4.69 8.56 6.37
C HIS A 69 3.83 7.46 7.06
N PHE A 70 4.42 6.31 7.40
CA PHE A 70 3.86 5.29 8.26
C PHE A 70 4.12 5.55 9.75
N VAL A 71 5.05 6.44 10.12
CA VAL A 71 5.27 6.86 11.52
C VAL A 71 5.94 8.24 11.50
N ASP A 72 5.17 9.30 11.73
CA ASP A 72 5.55 10.53 12.46
C ASP A 72 4.58 11.66 12.12
N THR A 73 3.47 11.67 12.84
CA THR A 73 2.86 12.94 13.27
C THR A 73 3.47 13.30 14.62
N PRO A 74 3.64 14.59 14.97
CA PRO A 74 4.19 15.03 16.25
C PRO A 74 3.47 14.45 17.49
N ASP A 75 2.25 13.97 17.29
CA ASP A 75 1.47 13.22 18.27
C ASP A 75 1.86 11.74 18.24
N ASN A 76 2.88 11.40 19.04
CA ASN A 76 3.46 10.07 19.31
C ASN A 76 2.48 8.99 19.81
N ASP A 77 1.17 9.09 19.58
CA ASP A 77 0.19 8.25 20.27
C ASP A 77 -0.33 7.07 19.43
N LYS A 78 0.08 6.97 18.16
CA LYS A 78 -0.28 5.83 17.31
C LYS A 78 0.85 5.51 16.36
N LEU A 79 1.19 4.22 16.28
CA LEU A 79 1.92 3.63 15.16
C LEU A 79 1.06 3.79 13.90
N ASN A 80 1.06 5.00 13.33
CA ASN A 80 0.18 5.47 12.26
C ASN A 80 0.62 4.91 10.90
N SER A 81 0.70 3.58 10.79
CA SER A 81 0.86 2.99 9.47
C SER A 81 -0.40 3.26 8.66
N ASP A 82 -0.26 3.89 7.49
CA ASP A 82 -1.36 3.99 6.54
C ASP A 82 -1.93 2.59 6.33
N PRO A 83 -3.23 2.39 6.57
CA PRO A 83 -3.79 1.07 6.48
C PRO A 83 -3.74 0.57 5.05
N LEU A 84 -3.63 -0.75 4.88
CA LEU A 84 -3.57 -1.42 3.56
C LEU A 84 -4.82 -1.18 2.68
N TYR A 85 -5.86 -0.59 3.24
CA TYR A 85 -7.07 -0.18 2.52
C TYR A 85 -7.13 1.30 2.14
N SER A 86 -6.21 2.15 2.60
CA SER A 86 -6.25 3.57 2.28
C SER A 86 -5.45 3.88 1.02
N PHE A 87 -5.99 4.78 0.20
CA PHE A 87 -5.32 5.40 -0.93
C PHE A 87 -5.25 6.91 -0.69
N LYS A 88 -4.11 7.51 -0.99
CA LYS A 88 -3.86 8.95 -0.85
C LYS A 88 -3.90 9.66 -2.18
N VAL A 89 -3.49 9.00 -3.26
CA VAL A 89 -3.41 9.57 -4.60
C VAL A 89 -4.77 10.13 -5.05
N GLY A 90 -5.87 9.43 -4.73
CA GLY A 90 -7.22 9.85 -5.08
C GLY A 90 -7.65 11.20 -4.48
N LYS A 91 -6.98 11.62 -3.39
CA LYS A 91 -7.24 12.88 -2.68
C LYS A 91 -6.34 14.02 -3.18
N HIS A 92 -5.38 13.73 -4.06
CA HIS A 92 -4.46 14.73 -4.58
C HIS A 92 -5.20 15.69 -5.55
N PRO A 93 -5.00 17.01 -5.47
CA PRO A 93 -5.71 17.98 -6.33
C PRO A 93 -5.52 17.73 -7.83
N ALA A 94 -4.32 17.26 -8.23
CA ALA A 94 -3.99 16.96 -9.63
C ALA A 94 -4.42 15.54 -10.07
N TYR A 95 -5.12 14.77 -9.23
CA TYR A 95 -5.42 13.36 -9.54
C TYR A 95 -6.27 13.21 -10.81
N LYS A 96 -7.25 14.08 -11.01
CA LYS A 96 -8.07 14.08 -12.23
C LYS A 96 -7.25 14.39 -13.48
N ASP A 97 -6.28 15.30 -13.37
CA ASP A 97 -5.37 15.62 -14.47
C ASP A 97 -4.45 14.44 -14.78
N ALA A 98 -3.96 13.73 -13.76
CA ALA A 98 -3.19 12.51 -13.94
C ALA A 98 -4.00 11.43 -14.68
N LEU A 99 -5.26 11.17 -14.26
CA LEU A 99 -6.14 10.23 -14.97
C LEU A 99 -6.41 10.66 -16.41
N ALA A 100 -6.62 11.96 -16.65
CA ALA A 100 -6.81 12.51 -17.99
C ALA A 100 -5.58 12.28 -18.87
N LEU A 101 -4.37 12.48 -18.35
CA LEU A 101 -3.13 12.17 -19.08
C LEU A 101 -3.09 10.70 -19.52
N GLY A 102 -3.42 9.76 -18.63
CA GLY A 102 -3.48 8.33 -18.94
C GLY A 102 -4.41 7.98 -20.10
N LYS A 103 -5.49 8.75 -20.26
CA LYS A 103 -6.49 8.56 -21.31
C LYS A 103 -6.14 9.29 -22.61
N ASP A 104 -5.72 10.54 -22.49
CA ASP A 104 -5.64 11.47 -23.62
C ASP A 104 -4.25 11.47 -24.27
N ARG A 105 -3.23 10.93 -23.59
CA ARG A 105 -1.86 10.82 -24.11
C ARG A 105 -1.43 9.35 -24.20
N PRO A 106 -1.56 8.71 -25.38
CA PRO A 106 -1.08 7.35 -25.59
C PRO A 106 0.38 7.17 -25.16
N GLY A 107 0.63 6.13 -24.37
CA GLY A 107 1.96 5.81 -23.84
C GLY A 107 2.42 6.70 -22.68
N SER A 108 1.56 7.51 -22.08
CA SER A 108 1.88 8.20 -20.83
C SER A 108 2.06 7.17 -19.70
N ILE A 109 3.21 7.21 -19.03
CA ILE A 109 3.51 6.30 -17.92
C ILE A 109 3.12 6.95 -16.60
N TYR A 110 2.38 6.22 -15.78
CA TYR A 110 2.20 6.50 -14.36
C TYR A 110 3.27 5.73 -13.57
N PHE A 111 4.14 6.44 -12.88
CA PHE A 111 5.20 5.83 -12.07
C PHE A 111 5.01 6.20 -10.61
N GLU A 112 4.74 5.19 -9.77
CA GLU A 112 4.62 5.34 -8.32
C GLU A 112 5.93 4.96 -7.64
N MET A 113 6.59 5.94 -7.02
CA MET A 113 7.82 5.73 -6.25
C MET A 113 7.50 5.62 -4.76
N GLY A 114 8.03 4.59 -4.09
CA GLY A 114 7.67 4.30 -2.70
C GLY A 114 6.24 3.75 -2.60
N CYS A 115 5.88 2.83 -3.50
CA CYS A 115 4.51 2.36 -3.64
C CYS A 115 4.06 1.44 -2.50
N CYS A 116 4.98 0.94 -1.66
CA CYS A 116 4.72 0.00 -0.58
C CYS A 116 3.84 -1.17 -1.06
N SER A 117 2.62 -1.32 -0.52
CA SER A 117 1.66 -2.37 -0.90
C SER A 117 0.84 -2.08 -2.17
N GLY A 118 1.13 -0.97 -2.85
CA GLY A 118 0.55 -0.64 -4.15
C GLY A 118 -0.90 -0.16 -4.10
N ASN A 119 -1.36 0.40 -2.98
CA ASN A 119 -2.74 0.88 -2.83
C ASN A 119 -3.09 1.96 -3.85
N ASP A 120 -2.22 2.97 -3.97
CA ASP A 120 -2.40 4.09 -4.90
C ASP A 120 -2.31 3.65 -6.36
N VAL A 121 -1.37 2.74 -6.68
CA VAL A 121 -1.29 2.08 -7.99
C VAL A 121 -2.61 1.40 -8.33
N ARG A 122 -3.16 0.60 -7.40
CA ARG A 122 -4.43 -0.12 -7.59
C ARG A 122 -5.60 0.84 -7.71
N LYS A 123 -5.57 1.97 -7.03
CA LYS A 123 -6.58 3.04 -7.14
C LYS A 123 -6.54 3.70 -8.51
N VAL A 124 -5.36 4.08 -8.99
CA VAL A 124 -5.14 4.66 -10.33
C VAL A 124 -5.63 3.72 -11.42
N VAL A 125 -5.27 2.43 -11.35
CA VAL A 125 -5.77 1.41 -12.28
C VAL A 125 -7.29 1.24 -12.16
N SER A 126 -7.85 1.24 -10.93
CA SER A 126 -9.29 1.10 -10.74
C SER A 126 -10.11 2.24 -11.32
N ASP A 127 -9.52 3.42 -11.37
CA ASP A 127 -10.15 4.62 -11.89
C ASP A 127 -9.94 4.82 -13.40
N GLY A 128 -9.28 3.86 -14.06
CA GLY A 128 -9.22 3.77 -15.52
C GLY A 128 -7.90 4.21 -16.16
N TYR A 129 -6.82 4.38 -15.38
CA TYR A 129 -5.49 4.49 -15.99
C TYR A 129 -5.11 3.16 -16.67
N PRO A 130 -4.58 3.16 -17.90
CA PRO A 130 -4.20 1.91 -18.59
C PRO A 130 -3.15 1.14 -17.80
N ILE A 131 -3.47 -0.09 -17.38
CA ILE A 131 -2.64 -0.89 -16.47
C ILE A 131 -1.26 -1.19 -17.06
N GLU A 132 -1.17 -1.34 -18.38
CA GLU A 132 0.06 -1.54 -19.15
C GLU A 132 1.02 -0.34 -19.07
N ASN A 133 0.52 0.83 -18.67
CA ASN A 133 1.27 2.07 -18.54
C ASN A 133 1.54 2.46 -17.08
N VAL A 134 1.26 1.57 -16.13
CA VAL A 134 1.52 1.82 -14.70
C VAL A 134 2.76 1.05 -14.27
N ILE A 135 3.64 1.67 -13.51
CA ILE A 135 4.83 1.03 -12.90
C ILE A 135 4.86 1.40 -11.42
N GLY A 136 5.05 0.39 -10.57
CA GLY A 136 5.31 0.58 -9.14
C GLY A 136 6.79 0.39 -8.80
N SER A 137 7.29 1.13 -7.83
CA SER A 137 8.62 0.91 -7.28
C SER A 137 8.62 1.13 -5.78
N ASP A 138 9.36 0.28 -5.07
CA ASP A 138 9.68 0.44 -3.66
C ASP A 138 11.04 -0.23 -3.40
N PRO A 139 11.83 0.22 -2.40
CA PRO A 139 13.05 -0.49 -2.05
C PRO A 139 12.81 -1.98 -1.70
N GLU A 140 11.67 -2.29 -1.08
CA GLU A 140 11.42 -3.61 -0.50
C GLU A 140 10.27 -4.35 -1.20
N GLU A 141 10.61 -5.40 -1.95
CA GLU A 141 9.65 -6.22 -2.72
C GLU A 141 8.61 -6.92 -1.84
N GLU A 142 8.92 -7.15 -0.56
CA GLU A 142 8.01 -7.82 0.37
C GLU A 142 6.71 -7.03 0.58
N PHE A 143 6.75 -5.69 0.55
CA PHE A 143 5.53 -4.88 0.64
C PHE A 143 4.62 -5.07 -0.58
N TRP A 144 5.19 -5.23 -1.77
CA TRP A 144 4.42 -5.52 -2.97
C TRP A 144 3.70 -6.87 -2.88
N LYS A 145 4.36 -7.89 -2.32
CA LYS A 145 3.77 -9.22 -2.05
C LYS A 145 2.64 -9.12 -1.02
N ILE A 146 2.81 -8.31 0.03
CA ILE A 146 1.74 -8.01 1.00
C ILE A 146 0.54 -7.37 0.31
N GLY A 147 0.76 -6.44 -0.61
CA GLY A 147 -0.30 -5.86 -1.44
C GLY A 147 -1.06 -6.90 -2.25
N HIS A 148 -0.34 -7.80 -2.94
CA HIS A 148 -0.97 -8.90 -3.66
C HIS A 148 -1.81 -9.80 -2.74
N ASN A 149 -1.30 -10.13 -1.56
CA ASN A 149 -2.04 -10.89 -0.56
C ASN A 149 -3.32 -10.14 -0.16
N PHE A 150 -3.20 -8.89 0.32
CA PHE A 150 -4.33 -8.07 0.79
C PHE A 150 -5.44 -7.94 -0.25
N PHE A 151 -5.09 -7.61 -1.49
CA PHE A 151 -6.06 -7.45 -2.57
C PHE A 151 -6.47 -8.76 -3.25
N ARG A 152 -5.95 -9.91 -2.76
CA ARG A 152 -6.20 -11.25 -3.32
C ARG A 152 -5.92 -11.32 -4.82
N THR A 153 -4.81 -10.72 -5.23
CA THR A 153 -4.35 -10.68 -6.63
C THR A 153 -3.04 -11.45 -6.80
N SER A 154 -2.65 -11.68 -8.05
CA SER A 154 -1.36 -12.22 -8.45
C SER A 154 -0.75 -11.33 -9.53
N THR A 155 0.47 -11.64 -9.96
CA THR A 155 1.08 -10.99 -11.13
C THR A 155 0.33 -11.28 -12.44
N GLU A 156 -0.54 -12.30 -12.47
CA GLU A 156 -1.39 -12.59 -13.63
C GLU A 156 -2.67 -11.74 -13.61
N THR A 157 -3.27 -11.53 -12.44
CA THR A 157 -4.54 -10.76 -12.31
C THR A 157 -4.31 -9.27 -12.08
N PHE A 158 -3.10 -8.88 -11.68
CA PHE A 158 -2.65 -7.50 -11.54
C PHE A 158 -1.20 -7.37 -12.07
N PRO A 159 -1.02 -7.35 -13.40
CA PRO A 159 0.30 -7.41 -14.06
C PRO A 159 1.06 -6.07 -14.10
N VAL A 160 0.89 -5.21 -13.09
CA VAL A 160 1.68 -3.98 -12.99
C VAL A 160 3.14 -4.36 -12.71
N PRO A 161 4.11 -3.92 -13.54
CA PRO A 161 5.52 -4.12 -13.25
C PRO A 161 5.92 -3.46 -11.92
N PHE A 162 6.66 -4.21 -11.11
CA PHE A 162 7.22 -3.73 -9.86
C PHE A 162 8.76 -3.71 -9.96
N LEU A 163 9.35 -2.57 -9.63
CA LEU A 163 10.79 -2.34 -9.62
C LEU A 163 11.28 -2.20 -8.19
N ALA A 164 11.88 -3.29 -7.67
CA ALA A 164 12.52 -3.29 -6.37
C ALA A 164 13.85 -2.53 -6.43
N GLY A 165 14.05 -1.53 -5.56
CA GLY A 165 15.35 -0.89 -5.43
C GLY A 165 15.31 0.55 -4.93
N ASP A 166 16.50 1.06 -4.64
CA ASP A 166 16.71 2.45 -4.26
C ASP A 166 16.65 3.36 -5.49
N VAL A 167 15.62 4.20 -5.58
CA VAL A 167 15.43 5.17 -6.67
C VAL A 167 16.53 6.23 -6.73
N PHE A 168 17.30 6.42 -5.66
CA PHE A 168 18.46 7.32 -5.63
C PHE A 168 19.74 6.65 -6.12
N ASN A 169 19.75 5.33 -6.32
CA ASN A 169 20.86 4.63 -6.94
C ASN A 169 20.89 4.98 -8.45
N PRO A 170 21.99 5.56 -8.98
CA PRO A 170 22.09 5.91 -10.40
C PRO A 170 21.88 4.73 -11.35
N SER A 171 22.09 3.50 -10.88
CA SER A 171 21.89 2.29 -11.67
C SER A 171 20.46 1.74 -11.64
N PHE A 172 19.51 2.40 -10.97
CA PHE A 172 18.17 1.86 -10.76
C PHE A 172 17.37 1.68 -12.07
N LEU A 173 17.57 2.58 -13.04
CA LEU A 173 16.88 2.56 -14.34
C LEU A 173 17.83 2.36 -15.54
N SER A 174 19.11 2.00 -15.30
CA SER A 174 20.16 1.94 -16.32
C SER A 174 20.45 0.54 -16.83
#